data_AF-A0A1H7LEQ9-F1
#
_entry.id   AF-A0A1H7LEQ9-F1
#
_cell.length_a   1.000
_cell.length_b   1.000
_cell.length_c   1.000
_cell.angle_alpha   90.00
_cell.angle_beta   90.00
_cell.angle_gamma   90.00
#
_symmetry.space_group_name_H-M   'P 1'
#
loop_
_entity.id
_entity.type
_entity.pdbx_description
1 polymer ?
#
loop_
_entity_poly.entity_id
_entity_poly.type
_entity_poly.pdbx_seq_one_letter_code
_entity_poly.pdbx_strand_id
1 'polypeptide(L)' 'MNRGTIILYDDKPSIEIRLDNDTIWLNQRQMAELFDKDSDTIGLI' A
#
# COMPACT_ATOMS: atom_id res chain seq x y z
N MET A 1 2.29 14.84 -10.38
CA MET A 1 2.15 13.54 -9.69
C MET A 1 2.07 13.86 -8.21
N ASN A 2 0.94 13.51 -7.57
CA ASN A 2 0.78 13.76 -6.15
C ASN A 2 1.35 12.55 -5.39
N ARG A 3 2.15 12.80 -4.37
CA ARG A 3 2.67 11.75 -3.47
C ARG A 3 1.93 11.85 -2.16
N GLY A 4 1.61 10.71 -1.57
CA GLY A 4 0.94 10.61 -0.29
C GLY A 4 1.62 9.59 0.61
N THR A 5 1.17 9.51 1.86
CA THR A 5 1.71 8.58 2.85
C THR A 5 0.56 7.91 3.59
N ILE A 6 0.61 6.58 3.70
CA ILE A 6 -0.28 5.82 4.59
C ILE A 6 0.46 5.60 5.90
N ILE A 7 -0.18 5.93 7.02
CA ILE A 7 0.33 5.69 8.37
C ILE A 7 -0.36 4.45 8.92
N LEU A 8 0.41 3.40 9.21
CA LEU A 8 -0.07 2.20 9.90
C LEU A 8 0.10 2.40 11.40
N TYR A 9 -1.01 2.38 12.14
CA TYR A 9 -1.01 2.50 13.59
C TYR A 9 -0.72 1.13 14.23
N ASP A 10 0.49 0.60 14.04
CA ASP A 10 0.93 -0.69 14.61
C ASP A 10 2.45 -0.87 14.51
N ASP A 11 3.26 -0.01 15.14
CA ASP A 11 4.76 -0.01 15.09
C ASP A 11 5.42 -0.23 13.70
N LYS A 12 4.62 -0.17 12.63
CA LYS A 12 4.94 -0.50 11.26
C LYS A 12 5.41 0.77 10.57
N PRO A 13 6.40 0.67 9.67
CA PRO A 13 6.89 1.83 8.95
C PRO A 13 5.78 2.46 8.10
N SER A 14 5.87 3.77 7.88
CA SER A 14 4.98 4.48 6.97
C SER A 14 5.21 4.02 5.53
N ILE A 15 4.12 3.83 4.76
CA ILE A 15 4.20 3.43 3.35
C ILE A 15 4.07 4.67 2.45
N GLU A 16 5.07 4.90 1.60
CA GLU A 16 4.99 5.91 0.54
C GLU A 16 4.11 5.42 -0.61
N ILE A 17 3.14 6.24 -1.01
CA ILE A 17 2.19 5.89 -2.05
C ILE A 17 2.14 6.95 -3.14
N ARG A 18 1.76 6.53 -4.34
CA ARG A 18 1.41 7.46 -5.42
C ARG A 18 -0.09 7.72 -5.36
N LEU A 19 -0.44 9.01 -5.29
CA LEU A 19 -1.82 9.48 -5.37
C LEU A 19 -2.05 10.08 -6.76
N ASP A 20 -3.12 9.64 -7.42
CA ASP A 20 -3.53 10.15 -8.72
C ASP A 20 -5.05 10.41 -8.71
N ASN A 21 -5.44 11.69 -8.70
CA ASN A 21 -6.79 12.13 -8.35
C ASN A 21 -7.22 11.54 -6.99
N ASP A 22 -8.27 10.73 -6.96
CA ASP A 22 -8.78 10.03 -5.77
C ASP A 22 -8.31 8.56 -5.70
N THR A 23 -7.39 8.16 -6.58
CA THR A 23 -6.88 6.78 -6.66
C THR A 23 -5.51 6.67 -6.01
N ILE A 24 -5.39 5.74 -5.06
CA ILE A 24 -4.12 5.34 -4.45
C ILE A 24 -3.55 4.16 -5.24
N TRP A 25 -2.29 4.28 -5.66
CA TRP A 25 -1.56 3.22 -6.34
C TRP A 25 -0.59 2.55 -5.37
N LEU A 26 -0.74 1.24 -5.21
CA LEU A 26 0.09 0.37 -4.38
C LEU A 26 0.66 -0.76 -5.23
N ASN A 27 1.91 -1.14 -4.97
CA ASN A 27 2.44 -2.40 -5.51
C ASN A 27 2.02 -3.60 -4.63
N GLN A 28 2.24 -4.82 -5.12
CA GLN A 28 1.82 -6.05 -4.43
C GLN A 28 2.42 -6.18 -3.02
N ARG A 29 3.67 -5.75 -2.82
CA ARG A 29 4.32 -5.76 -1.50
C ARG A 29 3.67 -4.79 -0.52
N GLN A 30 3.30 -3.58 -0.98
CA GLN A 30 2.62 -2.58 -0.16
C GLN A 30 1.20 -3.03 0.19
N MET A 31 0.51 -3.70 -0.73
CA MET A 31 -0.79 -4.34 -0.44
C MET A 31 -0.65 -5.45 0.61
N ALA A 32 0.34 -6.32 0.47
CA ALA A 32 0.63 -7.39 1.43
C ALA A 32 0.87 -6.82 2.85
N GLU A 33 1.68 -5.76 2.95
CA GLU A 33 1.98 -5.08 4.21
C GLU A 33 0.76 -4.38 4.82
N LEU A 34 -0.06 -3.72 3.98
CA LEU A 34 -1.27 -3.02 4.41
C LEU A 34 -2.37 -3.97 4.93
N PHE A 35 -2.54 -5.11 4.26
CA PHE A 35 -3.61 -6.06 4.58
C PHE A 35 -3.17 -7.23 5.47
N ASP A 36 -1.90 -7.24 5.90
CA ASP A 36 -1.31 -8.32 6.69
C ASP A 36 -1.53 -9.69 6.04
N LYS A 37 -1.22 -9.75 4.74
CA LYS A 37 -1.35 -10.94 3.88
C LYS A 37 -0.06 -11.20 3.14
N ASP A 38 0.14 -12.43 2.70
CA ASP A 38 1.23 -12.76 1.78
C ASP A 38 0.94 -12.18 0.38
N SER A 39 2.02 -11.87 -0.36
CA SER A 39 1.94 -11.42 -1.76
C SER A 39 1.08 -12.33 -2.63
N ASP A 40 1.06 -13.62 -2.29
CA ASP A 40 0.38 -14.68 -3.04
C ASP A 40 -1.14 -14.68 -2.79
N THR A 41 -1.61 -14.01 -1.72
CA THR A 41 -3.04 -13.76 -1.46
C THR A 41 -3.51 -12.48 -2.14
N ILE A 42 -2.61 -11.53 -2.40
CA ILE A 42 -2.88 -10.33 -3.20
C ILE A 42 -2.86 -10.75 -4.67
N GLY A 43 -4.00 -11.26 -5.14
CA GLY A 43 -4.16 -11.88 -6.45
C GLY A 43 -3.61 -11.04 -7.60
N LEU A 44 -2.74 -11.66 -8.40
CA LEU A 44 -2.56 -11.34 -9.81
C LEU A 44 -3.68 -12.04 -10.58
N ILE A 45 -4.67 -11.28 -11.02
CA ILE A 45 -5.51 -11.66 -12.17
C ILE A 45 -4.95 -11.03 -13.43
#